data_AF-A0A962J0G1-F1
#
_entry.id   AF-A0A962J0G1-F1
#
_cell.length_a   1.000
_cell.length_b   1.000
_cell.length_c   1.000
_cell.angle_alpha   90.00
_cell.angle_beta   90.00
_cell.angle_gamma   90.00
#
_symmetry.space_group_name_H-M   'P 1'
#
loop_
_entity.id
_entity.type
_entity.pdbx_description
1 polymer ?
#
loop_
_entity_poly.entity_id
_entity_poly.type
_entity_poly.pdbx_seq_one_letter_code
_entity_poly.pdbx_strand_id
1 'polypeptide(L)'
;MIEFYPQIHNVHVAAITMSFVWMMLRGLLHLSGKKWSSGGLFWAISLSIDGTVLTVAAMLFSVLPDALFANHWLDSKLIFVCLYYVSGYTLLLADLSRKQQAALLLLAFLSYAMAFGIAHAHHPLGWFAH
;
A
#
# COMPACT_ATOMS: atom_id res chain seq x y z
N MET A 1 3.72 -24.45 6.67
CA MET A 1 3.39 -23.07 6.25
C MET A 1 3.49 -22.85 4.75
N ILE A 2 4.51 -23.38 4.05
CA ILE A 2 4.64 -23.20 2.58
C ILE A 2 3.45 -23.74 1.78
N GLU A 3 2.77 -24.76 2.29
CA GLU A 3 1.52 -25.30 1.72
C GLU A 3 0.38 -24.28 1.63
N PHE A 4 0.38 -23.28 2.53
CA PHE A 4 -0.60 -22.18 2.53
C PHE A 4 -0.14 -20.96 1.73
N TYR A 5 1.05 -21.01 1.11
CA TYR A 5 1.60 -19.90 0.34
C TYR A 5 0.62 -19.32 -0.69
N PRO A 6 -0.04 -20.11 -1.56
CA PRO A 6 -0.93 -19.54 -2.58
C PRO A 6 -2.15 -18.85 -1.97
N GLN A 7 -2.68 -19.38 -0.85
CA GLN A 7 -3.80 -18.79 -0.12
C GLN A 7 -3.38 -17.47 0.52
N ILE A 8 -2.26 -17.46 1.23
CA ILE A 8 -1.71 -16.26 1.89
C ILE A 8 -1.39 -15.19 0.83
N HIS A 9 -0.78 -15.57 -0.30
CA HIS A 9 -0.49 -14.67 -1.41
C HIS A 9 -1.75 -14.05 -2.01
N ASN A 10 -2.79 -14.85 -2.29
CA ASN A 10 -4.05 -14.34 -2.83
C ASN A 10 -4.75 -13.39 -1.86
N VAL A 11 -4.77 -13.71 -0.56
CA VAL A 11 -5.31 -12.82 0.47
C VAL A 11 -4.48 -11.53 0.53
N HIS A 12 -3.16 -11.59 0.41
CA HIS A 12 -2.31 -10.40 0.39
C HIS A 12 -2.67 -9.50 -0.79
N VAL A 13 -2.76 -10.05 -2.00
CA VAL A 13 -3.12 -9.30 -3.22
C VAL A 13 -4.51 -8.68 -3.11
N ALA A 14 -5.48 -9.42 -2.57
CA ALA A 14 -6.83 -8.89 -2.33
C ALA A 14 -6.80 -7.73 -1.30
N ALA A 15 -6.08 -7.90 -0.19
CA ALA A 15 -5.99 -6.90 0.87
C ALA A 15 -5.29 -5.61 0.41
N ILE A 16 -4.17 -5.70 -0.30
CA ILE A 16 -3.47 -4.51 -0.83
C ILE A 16 -4.33 -3.78 -1.87
N THR A 17 -5.08 -4.52 -2.69
CA THR A 17 -5.98 -3.93 -3.69
C THR A 17 -7.14 -3.21 -3.00
N MET A 18 -7.73 -3.84 -1.98
CA MET A 18 -8.79 -3.22 -1.18
C MET A 18 -8.30 -1.96 -0.45
N SER A 19 -7.10 -2.00 0.14
CA SER A 19 -6.43 -0.85 0.76
C SER A 19 -6.29 0.30 -0.23
N PHE A 20 -5.76 0.00 -1.43
CA PHE A 20 -5.56 0.98 -2.48
C PHE A 20 -6.86 1.64 -2.92
N VAL A 21 -7.89 0.85 -3.23
CA VAL A 21 -9.21 1.34 -3.64
C VAL A 21 -9.84 2.20 -2.55
N TRP A 22 -9.79 1.75 -1.29
CA TRP A 22 -10.33 2.49 -0.15
C TRP A 22 -9.61 3.82 0.07
N MET A 23 -8.29 3.85 -0.07
CA MET A 23 -7.49 5.08 -0.01
C MET A 23 -7.88 6.05 -1.13
N MET A 24 -8.00 5.56 -2.36
CA MET A 24 -8.33 6.39 -3.52
C MET A 24 -9.73 7.01 -3.38
N LEU A 25 -10.70 6.21 -2.95
CA LEU A 25 -12.07 6.67 -2.70
C LEU A 25 -12.08 7.79 -1.65
N ARG A 26 -11.39 7.60 -0.52
CA ARG A 26 -11.32 8.63 0.53
C ARG A 26 -10.57 9.88 0.08
N GLY A 27 -9.50 9.73 -0.69
CA GLY A 27 -8.75 10.86 -1.24
C GLY A 27 -9.57 11.71 -2.19
N LEU A 28 -10.38 11.08 -3.07
CA LEU A 28 -11.30 11.79 -3.95
C LEU A 28 -12.42 12.51 -3.18
N LEU A 29 -12.94 11.89 -2.12
CA LEU A 29 -13.92 12.54 -1.22
C LEU A 29 -13.31 13.75 -0.50
N HIS A 30 -12.05 13.64 -0.08
CA HIS A 30 -11.31 14.72 0.56
C HIS A 30 -11.09 15.90 -0.40
N LEU A 31 -10.71 15.63 -1.66
CA LEU A 31 -10.61 16.63 -2.75
C LEU A 31 -11.95 17.33 -3.03
N SER A 32 -13.06 16.61 -2.86
CA SER A 32 -14.41 17.16 -3.00
C SER A 32 -14.84 18.07 -1.84
N GLY A 33 -13.96 18.30 -0.85
CA GLY A 33 -14.23 19.12 0.33
C GLY A 33 -15.13 18.44 1.37
N LYS A 34 -15.43 17.14 1.20
CA LYS A 34 -16.27 16.39 2.14
C LYS A 34 -15.44 15.92 3.32
N LYS A 35 -15.44 16.69 4.41
CA LYS A 35 -14.65 16.45 5.63
C LYS A 35 -15.02 15.19 6.43
N TRP A 36 -16.10 14.48 6.09
CA TRP A 36 -16.50 13.26 6.83
C TRP A 36 -15.71 12.00 6.44
N SER A 37 -14.76 12.08 5.50
CA SER A 37 -13.94 10.93 5.09
C SER A 37 -13.00 10.40 6.19
N SER A 38 -12.88 11.12 7.32
CA SER A 38 -12.09 10.75 8.50
C SER A 38 -12.92 10.41 9.75
N GLY A 39 -14.23 10.21 9.62
CA GLY A 39 -15.07 9.76 10.74
C GLY A 39 -14.63 8.41 11.33
N GLY A 40 -15.02 8.12 12.57
CA GLY A 40 -14.56 6.92 13.30
C GLY A 40 -14.76 5.59 12.57
N LEU A 41 -15.86 5.43 11.81
CA LEU A 41 -16.10 4.25 10.99
C LEU A 41 -15.07 4.08 9.86
N PHE A 42 -14.74 5.17 9.15
CA PHE A 42 -13.74 5.14 8.08
C PHE A 42 -12.35 4.81 8.61
N TRP A 43 -12.03 5.31 9.80
CA TRP A 43 -10.77 5.00 10.49
C TRP A 43 -10.70 3.53 10.90
N ALA A 44 -11.77 2.98 11.50
CA ALA A 44 -11.83 1.57 11.88
C ALA A 44 -11.72 0.62 10.67
N ILE A 45 -12.36 0.96 9.54
CA ILE A 45 -12.25 0.18 8.29
C ILE A 45 -10.80 0.18 7.80
N SER A 46 -10.14 1.34 7.78
CA SER A 46 -8.74 1.41 7.34
C SER A 46 -7.80 0.68 8.27
N LEU A 47 -7.97 0.82 9.59
CA LEU A 47 -7.18 0.08 10.56
C LEU A 47 -7.32 -1.44 10.34
N SER A 48 -8.53 -1.92 10.06
CA SER A 48 -8.79 -3.34 9.80
C SER A 48 -8.14 -3.83 8.50
N ILE A 49 -8.24 -3.04 7.43
CA ILE A 49 -7.63 -3.38 6.14
C ILE A 49 -6.10 -3.37 6.26
N ASP A 50 -5.53 -2.30 6.80
CA ASP A 50 -4.07 -2.13 6.94
C ASP A 50 -3.50 -3.18 7.88
N GLY A 51 -4.19 -3.50 8.98
CA GLY A 51 -3.80 -4.59 9.87
C GLY A 51 -3.79 -5.94 9.17
N THR A 52 -4.77 -6.20 8.29
CA THR A 52 -4.81 -7.42 7.47
C THR A 52 -3.63 -7.46 6.49
N VAL A 53 -3.36 -6.35 5.78
CA VAL A 53 -2.24 -6.24 4.84
C VAL A 53 -0.91 -6.56 5.54
N LEU A 54 -0.65 -5.93 6.69
CA LEU A 54 0.59 -6.12 7.45
C LEU A 54 0.73 -7.54 8.00
N THR A 55 -0.36 -8.11 8.54
CA THR A 55 -0.36 -9.47 9.06
C THR A 55 -0.01 -10.48 7.97
N VAL A 56 -0.68 -10.38 6.82
CA VAL A 56 -0.45 -11.31 5.70
C VAL A 56 0.92 -11.08 5.06
N ALA A 57 1.40 -9.84 5.00
CA ALA A 57 2.76 -9.53 4.56
C ALA A 57 3.81 -10.19 5.46
N ALA A 58 3.63 -10.14 6.80
CA ALA A 58 4.52 -10.79 7.75
C ALA A 58 4.49 -12.32 7.60
N MET A 59 3.30 -12.90 7.39
CA MET A 59 3.16 -14.34 7.08
C MET A 59 3.93 -14.72 5.82
N LEU A 60 3.78 -13.97 4.71
CA LEU A 60 4.56 -14.21 3.49
C LEU A 60 6.06 -14.13 3.77
N PHE A 61 6.51 -13.06 4.42
CA PHE A 61 7.93 -12.87 4.75
C PHE A 61 8.52 -14.08 5.50
N SER A 62 7.80 -14.65 6.46
CA SER A 62 8.25 -15.82 7.23
C SER A 62 8.29 -17.15 6.44
N VAL A 63 7.61 -17.22 5.30
CA VAL A 63 7.50 -18.45 4.49
C VAL A 63 8.46 -18.44 3.29
N LEU A 64 8.84 -17.26 2.80
CA LEU A 64 9.76 -17.15 1.67
C LEU A 64 11.21 -17.43 2.11
N PRO A 65 12.00 -18.17 1.29
CA PRO A 65 13.43 -18.36 1.55
C PRO A 65 14.22 -17.05 1.37
N ASP A 66 15.22 -16.84 2.23
CA ASP A 66 16.06 -15.64 2.25
C ASP A 66 16.73 -15.34 0.91
N ALA A 67 17.04 -16.39 0.13
CA ALA A 67 17.63 -16.26 -1.20
C ALA A 67 16.76 -15.44 -2.17
N LEU A 68 15.45 -15.38 -1.97
CA LEU A 68 14.55 -14.54 -2.78
C LEU A 68 14.72 -13.05 -2.51
N PHE A 69 15.34 -12.65 -1.40
CA PHE A 69 15.56 -11.26 -1.03
C PHE A 69 16.97 -10.76 -1.34
N ALA A 70 17.83 -11.60 -1.92
CA ALA A 70 19.25 -11.35 -2.10
C ALA A 70 19.61 -10.13 -2.98
N ASN A 71 18.70 -9.72 -3.86
CA ASN A 71 18.89 -8.56 -4.75
C ASN A 71 18.21 -7.27 -4.22
N HIS A 72 17.80 -7.23 -2.95
CA HIS A 72 17.24 -6.05 -2.29
C HIS A 72 15.95 -5.48 -2.91
N TRP A 73 15.23 -6.25 -3.74
CA TRP A 73 13.94 -5.80 -4.28
C TRP A 73 12.92 -5.56 -3.16
N LEU A 74 12.98 -6.33 -2.08
CA LEU A 74 12.09 -6.18 -0.93
C LEU A 74 12.30 -4.84 -0.23
N ASP A 75 13.55 -4.43 0.00
CA ASP A 75 13.89 -3.15 0.62
C ASP A 75 13.31 -1.98 -0.20
N SER A 76 13.49 -2.06 -1.52
CA SER A 76 12.93 -1.08 -2.46
C SER A 76 11.40 -1.06 -2.40
N LYS A 77 10.75 -2.23 -2.39
CA LYS A 77 9.29 -2.33 -2.23
C LYS A 77 8.81 -1.67 -0.93
N LEU A 78 9.52 -1.91 0.18
CA LEU A 78 9.16 -1.36 1.49
C LEU A 78 9.24 0.17 1.53
N ILE A 79 10.22 0.78 0.85
CA ILE A 79 10.29 2.25 0.73
C ILE A 79 9.03 2.79 0.07
N PHE A 80 8.58 2.21 -1.04
CA PHE A 80 7.35 2.66 -1.71
C PHE A 80 6.09 2.36 -0.89
N VAL A 81 6.06 1.25 -0.16
CA VAL A 81 4.96 0.97 0.78
C VAL A 81 4.91 2.03 1.89
N CYS A 82 6.05 2.43 2.45
CA CYS A 82 6.13 3.52 3.43
C CYS A 82 5.65 4.84 2.83
N LEU A 83 6.09 5.19 1.62
CA LEU A 83 5.64 6.41 0.92
C LEU A 83 4.13 6.39 0.68
N TYR A 84 3.56 5.25 0.29
CA TYR A 84 2.12 5.06 0.13
C TYR A 84 1.37 5.36 1.44
N TYR A 85 1.77 4.72 2.54
CA TYR A 85 1.10 4.89 3.84
C TYR A 85 1.27 6.31 4.38
N VAL A 86 2.48 6.86 4.37
CA VAL A 86 2.74 8.23 4.84
C VAL A 86 1.91 9.23 4.04
N SER A 87 1.85 9.09 2.71
CA SER A 87 1.06 9.99 1.87
C SER A 87 -0.43 9.90 2.19
N GLY A 88 -0.94 8.68 2.35
CA GLY A 88 -2.34 8.41 2.68
C GLY A 88 -2.74 8.93 4.07
N TYR A 89 -1.95 8.66 5.10
CA TYR A 89 -2.22 9.16 6.45
C TYR A 89 -2.05 10.68 6.54
N THR A 90 -1.06 11.27 5.86
CA THR A 90 -0.91 12.73 5.80
C THR A 90 -2.11 13.38 5.14
N LEU A 91 -2.63 12.80 4.05
CA LEU A 91 -3.84 13.28 3.37
C LEU A 91 -5.06 13.31 4.29
N LEU A 92 -5.13 12.41 5.29
CA LEU A 92 -6.26 12.29 6.20
C LEU A 92 -6.13 13.14 7.46
N LEU A 93 -4.90 13.33 7.95
CA LEU A 93 -4.62 13.94 9.24
C LEU A 93 -4.22 15.42 9.16
N ALA A 94 -3.72 15.88 8.01
CA ALA A 94 -3.25 17.25 7.84
C ALA A 94 -4.32 18.15 7.22
N ASP A 95 -4.28 19.44 7.57
CA ASP A 95 -5.03 20.48 6.86
C ASP A 95 -4.24 20.90 5.61
N LEU A 96 -4.73 20.49 4.45
CA LEU A 96 -4.01 20.58 3.18
C LEU A 96 -4.81 21.37 2.16
N SER A 97 -4.11 22.19 1.38
CA SER A 97 -4.69 22.78 0.17
C SER A 97 -5.06 21.69 -0.86
N ARG A 98 -6.04 21.97 -1.73
CA ARG A 98 -6.44 21.04 -2.80
C ARG A 98 -5.25 20.55 -3.67
N LYS A 99 -4.27 21.42 -3.90
CA LYS A 99 -3.05 21.07 -4.65
C LYS A 99 -2.20 20.03 -3.90
N GLN A 100 -2.00 20.23 -2.60
CA GLN A 100 -1.26 19.28 -1.76
C GLN A 100 -2.00 17.94 -1.66
N GLN A 101 -3.33 17.97 -1.51
CA GLN A 101 -4.14 16.76 -1.49
C GLN A 101 -4.00 15.95 -2.79
N ALA A 102 -4.07 16.63 -3.94
CA ALA A 102 -3.89 16.00 -5.25
C ALA A 102 -2.47 15.44 -5.42
N ALA A 103 -1.45 16.17 -4.98
CA ALA A 103 -0.07 15.73 -5.02
C ALA A 103 0.16 14.47 -4.16
N LEU A 104 -0.37 14.44 -2.93
CA LEU A 104 -0.28 13.25 -2.06
C LEU A 104 -1.07 12.07 -2.61
N LEU A 105 -2.23 12.30 -3.21
CA LEU A 105 -3.02 11.25 -3.84
C LEU A 105 -2.27 10.65 -5.04
N LEU A 106 -1.66 11.50 -5.87
CA LEU A 106 -0.82 11.07 -6.99
C LEU A 106 0.43 10.33 -6.50
N LEU A 107 1.07 10.81 -5.43
CA LEU A 107 2.23 10.16 -4.83
C LEU A 107 1.87 8.78 -4.28
N ALA A 108 0.72 8.64 -3.61
CA ALA A 108 0.22 7.35 -3.14
C ALA A 108 -0.06 6.40 -4.31
N PHE A 109 -0.66 6.91 -5.40
CA PHE A 109 -0.89 6.14 -6.62
C PHE A 109 0.42 5.60 -7.22
N LEU A 110 1.38 6.48 -7.46
CA LEU A 110 2.66 6.12 -8.05
C LEU A 110 3.45 5.17 -7.14
N SER A 111 3.39 5.37 -5.83
CA SER A 111 4.03 4.49 -4.85
C SER A 111 3.45 3.08 -4.90
N TYR A 112 2.12 2.95 -4.96
CA TYR A 112 1.45 1.65 -5.13
C TYR A 112 1.85 0.98 -6.46
N ALA A 113 1.80 1.73 -7.57
CA ALA A 113 2.15 1.22 -8.89
C ALA A 113 3.61 0.74 -8.93
N MET A 114 4.53 1.47 -8.29
CA MET A 114 5.93 1.08 -8.23
C MET A 114 6.16 -0.14 -7.34
N ALA A 115 5.53 -0.19 -6.16
CA ALA A 115 5.58 -1.36 -5.29
C ALA A 115 5.05 -2.63 -5.98
N PHE A 116 4.01 -2.49 -6.81
CA PHE A 116 3.47 -3.58 -7.65
C PHE A 116 4.48 -4.00 -8.72
N GLY A 117 5.09 -3.06 -9.43
CA GLY A 117 6.11 -3.36 -10.45
C GLY A 117 7.34 -4.07 -9.88
N ILE A 118 7.81 -3.62 -8.72
CA ILE A 118 8.92 -4.25 -7.99
C ILE A 118 8.55 -5.69 -7.59
N ALA A 119 7.32 -5.91 -7.09
CA ALA A 119 6.86 -7.25 -6.73
C ALA A 119 6.71 -8.17 -7.96
N HIS A 120 6.27 -7.65 -9.10
CA HIS A 120 6.13 -8.43 -10.33
C HIS A 120 7.49 -8.81 -10.93
N ALA A 121 8.39 -7.83 -11.04
CA ALA A 121 9.73 -8.04 -11.62
C ALA A 121 10.71 -8.72 -10.66
N HIS A 122 10.40 -8.76 -9.36
CA HIS A 122 11.36 -9.14 -8.30
C HIS A 122 12.71 -8.43 -8.45
N HIS A 123 12.68 -7.16 -8.87
CA HIS A 123 13.86 -6.34 -9.14
C HIS A 123 13.70 -4.96 -8.49
N PRO A 124 14.75 -4.37 -7.88
CA PRO A 124 14.68 -3.06 -7.21
C PRO A 124 14.10 -1.93 -8.05
N LEU A 125 14.41 -1.94 -9.36
CA LEU A 125 13.93 -0.95 -10.32
C LEU A 125 12.50 -1.21 -10.83
N GLY A 126 11.87 -2.32 -10.45
CA GLY A 126 10.51 -2.67 -10.85
C GLY A 126 10.29 -2.62 -12.36
N TRP A 127 9.41 -1.72 -12.80
CA TRP A 127 9.05 -1.52 -14.21
C TRP A 127 10.19 -1.12 -15.13
N PHE A 128 11.29 -0.58 -14.58
CA PHE A 128 12.44 -0.13 -15.36
C PHE A 128 13.54 -1.20 -15.48
N ALA A 129 13.31 -2.39 -14.93
CA ALA A 129 14.16 -3.55 -15.14
C ALA A 129 13.84 -4.15 -16.53
N HIS A 130 14.57 -3.70 -17.55
CA HIS A 130 14.58 -4.28 -18.89
C HIS A 130 15.82 -5.14 -19.09
#